data_AF-A0A7V3VSY5-F1
#
_entry.id   AF-A0A7V3VSY5-F1
#
_cell.length_a   1.000
_cell.length_b   1.000
_cell.length_c   1.000
_cell.angle_alpha   90.00
_cell.angle_beta   90.00
_cell.angle_gamma   90.00
#
_symmetry.space_group_name_H-M   'P 1'
#
loop_
_entity.id
_entity.type
_entity.pdbx_description
1 polymer ?
#
loop_
_entity_poly.entity_id
_entity_poly.type
_entity_poly.pdbx_seq_one_letter_code
_entity_poly.pdbx_strand_id
1 'polypeptide(L)'
;MTVDCGITSVEEIRYANSIGCEVIITDHHEPKEVLPPAIAIVNPKCSEDHYSFKGFSGVGVAYKVLQAIQSKLEIEEDLSNYLDMVALGTIADIVPLLGENRYFVHKGLQLLSLKNRTGISKLMELSNVDFDNIKAHDVGFKIAPKINAVGRIDNANTAFQLMLENEPEMAQKLAEELIKKNQERQLIENDIYQQALAQIDLIDDIESKKILVLVGNNWHPGVIGIVASRLLSIYHRPTLMISVDGEMARGSARSVEGINIVEIFRQVGDLLEEFGGHKMAAGFSLKKDKINELTEKLNTIMQKYDKLLLKSEIQIDGVVNLNDINEIFISDIESLKPFGNGNSEPIFLMEDLLIEQIKPIGKSSFKMTFKSKDKRIEGIGFGLLDMTNGFRFSKDSRKADIVANVWKNTWNGLEKYELNIIDIDVKPSDKILSKHFNSKLSRTENSDPLLIVGAPNIVEEMVLEMSAKKQKLIVVCPTNSMLSDLYNIIHKEIKVSTTALGYVDALHPTVKNEKIIFTNVLSLPKIISNDSNMIVCEPQMMIHTKTFDNFFNTISRYNLSNLIFFSSFLNHDEETLLMGTVNNLKVRNEFKKQRIGVVDNREI
;
A
#
# COMPACT_ATOMS: atom_id res chain seq x y z
N MET A 1 7.00 24.71 -33.59
CA MET A 1 7.78 24.10 -32.49
C MET A 1 6.82 23.34 -31.60
N THR A 2 7.13 22.09 -31.25
CA THR A 2 6.38 21.33 -30.23
C THR A 2 7.13 21.37 -28.91
N VAL A 3 6.40 21.25 -27.80
CA VAL A 3 6.94 21.13 -26.44
C VAL A 3 6.27 19.94 -25.78
N ASP A 4 7.07 19.07 -25.15
CA ASP A 4 6.60 17.89 -24.42
C ASP A 4 5.85 16.86 -25.28
N CYS A 5 6.04 16.92 -26.60
CA CYS A 5 5.39 16.02 -27.55
C CYS A 5 6.09 16.04 -28.91
N GLY A 6 5.73 15.06 -29.75
CA GLY A 6 6.09 15.02 -31.17
C GLY A 6 7.09 13.93 -31.53
N ILE A 7 7.89 13.38 -30.60
CA ILE A 7 8.94 12.40 -30.93
C ILE A 7 8.40 11.10 -31.54
N THR A 8 7.11 10.81 -31.35
CA THR A 8 6.44 9.62 -31.90
C THR A 8 5.48 9.90 -33.05
N SER A 9 5.31 11.18 -33.42
CA SER A 9 4.31 11.70 -34.37
C SER A 9 4.83 11.73 -35.80
N VAL A 10 5.25 10.58 -36.32
CA VAL A 10 5.92 10.49 -37.63
C VAL A 10 5.00 10.97 -38.77
N GLU A 11 3.76 10.50 -38.80
CA GLU A 11 2.83 10.78 -39.91
C GLU A 11 2.26 12.20 -39.83
N GLU A 12 1.99 12.71 -38.63
CA GLU A 12 1.54 14.08 -38.41
C GLU A 12 2.60 15.09 -38.86
N ILE A 13 3.88 14.80 -38.60
CA ILE A 13 4.99 15.66 -39.01
C ILE A 13 5.25 15.55 -40.52
N ARG A 14 5.10 14.37 -41.13
CA ARG A 14 5.10 14.23 -42.60
C ARG A 14 4.01 15.09 -43.24
N TYR A 15 2.80 15.06 -42.68
CA TYR A 15 1.69 15.87 -43.17
C TYR A 15 2.00 17.37 -43.02
N ALA A 16 2.49 17.81 -41.87
CA ALA A 16 2.91 19.20 -41.65
C ALA A 16 3.94 19.66 -42.69
N ASN A 17 4.96 18.84 -42.96
CA ASN A 17 5.95 19.14 -44.00
C ASN A 17 5.32 19.20 -45.40
N SER A 18 4.34 18.32 -45.71
CA SER A 18 3.68 18.29 -47.02
C SER A 18 2.90 19.58 -47.34
N ILE A 19 2.47 20.32 -46.31
CA ILE A 19 1.81 21.61 -46.44
C ILE A 19 2.77 22.80 -46.25
N GLY A 20 4.09 22.55 -46.22
CA GLY A 20 5.12 23.58 -46.08
C GLY A 20 5.29 24.13 -44.66
N CYS A 21 4.81 23.43 -43.63
CA CYS A 21 5.00 23.80 -42.24
C CYS A 21 6.31 23.21 -41.70
N GLU A 22 7.26 24.06 -41.33
CA GLU A 22 8.52 23.64 -40.70
C GLU A 22 8.30 23.30 -39.22
N VAL A 23 8.73 22.10 -38.80
CA VAL A 23 8.51 21.64 -37.42
C VAL A 23 9.83 21.37 -36.70
N ILE A 24 10.00 21.99 -35.53
CA ILE A 24 11.03 21.68 -34.53
C ILE A 24 10.36 20.91 -33.39
N ILE A 25 10.96 19.80 -32.97
CA ILE A 25 10.47 18.99 -31.85
C ILE A 25 11.32 19.24 -30.61
N THR A 26 10.67 19.56 -29.48
CA THR A 26 11.31 19.54 -28.15
C THR A 26 10.52 18.59 -27.25
N ASP A 27 11.15 17.47 -26.87
CA ASP A 27 10.45 16.34 -26.24
C ASP A 27 11.44 15.55 -25.36
N HIS A 28 10.91 14.70 -24.48
CA HIS A 28 11.67 13.87 -23.55
C HIS A 28 11.17 12.41 -23.49
N HIS A 29 10.09 12.09 -24.22
CA HIS A 29 9.56 10.74 -24.33
C HIS A 29 10.53 9.79 -25.06
N GLU A 30 10.31 8.48 -24.90
CA GLU A 30 11.12 7.46 -25.57
C GLU A 30 10.96 7.54 -27.10
N PRO A 31 12.06 7.70 -27.86
CA PRO A 31 12.00 7.69 -29.31
C PRO A 31 11.64 6.30 -29.85
N LYS A 32 10.91 6.27 -30.97
CA LYS A 32 10.71 5.06 -31.76
C LYS A 32 11.93 4.81 -32.65
N GLU A 33 12.01 3.62 -33.25
CA GLU A 33 13.04 3.29 -34.25
C GLU A 33 13.05 4.27 -35.44
N VAL A 34 11.85 4.69 -35.87
CA VAL A 34 11.68 5.70 -36.91
C VAL A 34 11.39 7.04 -36.24
N LEU A 35 12.30 8.00 -36.44
CA LEU A 35 12.13 9.37 -35.97
C LEU A 35 11.25 10.20 -36.93
N PRO A 36 10.48 11.17 -36.42
CA PRO A 36 9.70 12.08 -37.26
C PRO A 36 10.61 12.94 -38.14
N PRO A 37 10.20 13.29 -39.37
CA PRO A 37 11.02 14.09 -40.28
C PRO A 37 10.96 15.60 -39.93
N ALA A 38 11.22 15.96 -38.68
CA ALA A 38 11.31 17.35 -38.24
C ALA A 38 12.61 18.01 -38.71
N ILE A 39 12.63 19.35 -38.84
CA ILE A 39 13.84 20.09 -39.21
C ILE A 39 14.91 20.00 -38.11
N ALA A 40 14.48 19.82 -36.87
CA ALA A 40 15.32 19.60 -35.71
C ALA A 40 14.54 18.83 -34.62
N ILE A 41 15.25 17.96 -33.90
CA ILE A 41 14.73 17.20 -32.76
C ILE A 41 15.66 17.47 -31.57
N VAL A 42 15.10 17.99 -30.50
CA VAL A 42 15.78 18.17 -29.21
C VAL A 42 15.14 17.20 -28.22
N ASN A 43 15.78 16.04 -28.04
CA ASN A 43 15.39 15.05 -27.07
C ASN A 43 16.64 14.33 -26.53
N PRO A 44 16.88 14.36 -25.20
CA PRO A 44 18.09 13.77 -24.64
C PRO A 44 18.16 12.24 -24.85
N LYS A 45 17.05 11.56 -25.09
CA LYS A 45 16.99 10.10 -25.24
C LYS A 45 17.24 9.60 -26.66
N CYS A 46 17.43 10.50 -27.63
CA CYS A 46 17.83 10.10 -28.98
C CYS A 46 19.20 9.41 -28.97
N SER A 47 19.37 8.36 -29.77
CA SER A 47 20.58 7.52 -29.79
C SER A 47 21.85 8.28 -30.15
N GLU A 48 21.73 9.38 -30.88
CA GLU A 48 22.86 10.26 -31.27
C GLU A 48 23.18 11.33 -30.23
N ASP A 49 22.37 11.48 -29.17
CA ASP A 49 22.59 12.50 -28.16
C ASP A 49 23.62 12.07 -27.10
N HIS A 50 24.64 12.90 -26.91
CA HIS A 50 25.73 12.68 -25.95
C HIS A 50 25.57 13.48 -24.64
N TYR A 51 24.43 14.15 -24.44
CA TYR A 51 24.20 14.92 -23.22
C TYR A 51 24.16 13.99 -22.01
N SER A 52 24.87 14.34 -20.95
CA SER A 52 25.11 13.44 -19.81
C SER A 52 23.86 13.15 -18.98
N PHE A 53 22.93 14.11 -18.89
CA PHE A 53 21.71 13.97 -18.12
C PHE A 53 20.49 13.70 -19.02
N LYS A 54 19.87 12.52 -18.85
CA LYS A 54 18.75 12.06 -19.69
C LYS A 54 17.37 12.22 -19.06
N GLY A 55 17.33 12.62 -17.80
CA GLY A 55 16.12 12.58 -16.97
C GLY A 55 15.18 13.78 -17.11
N PHE A 56 15.38 14.68 -18.07
CA PHE A 56 14.56 15.90 -18.17
C PHE A 56 13.07 15.61 -18.38
N SER A 57 12.24 16.52 -17.87
CA SER A 57 10.84 16.70 -18.29
C SER A 57 10.79 17.51 -19.60
N GLY A 58 9.63 17.54 -20.27
CA GLY A 58 9.44 18.40 -21.44
C GLY A 58 9.75 19.89 -21.17
N VAL A 59 9.34 20.41 -20.00
CA VAL A 59 9.68 21.79 -19.60
C VAL A 59 11.18 21.98 -19.34
N GLY A 60 11.86 20.94 -18.83
CA GLY A 60 13.31 20.93 -18.66
C GLY A 60 14.02 21.05 -20.01
N VAL A 61 13.61 20.27 -21.01
CA VAL A 61 14.14 20.36 -22.38
C VAL A 61 13.88 21.74 -22.98
N ALA A 62 12.66 22.27 -22.84
CA ALA A 62 12.34 23.63 -23.29
C ALA A 62 13.24 24.69 -22.63
N TYR A 63 13.52 24.56 -21.33
CA TYR A 63 14.44 25.45 -20.62
C TYR A 63 15.87 25.38 -21.16
N LYS A 64 16.38 24.18 -21.49
CA LYS A 64 17.71 24.03 -22.14
C LYS A 64 17.75 24.69 -23.51
N VAL A 65 16.67 24.61 -24.29
CA VAL A 65 16.56 25.31 -25.57
C VAL A 65 16.60 26.82 -25.37
N LEU A 66 15.89 27.35 -24.37
CA LEU A 66 15.96 28.79 -24.01
C LEU A 66 17.39 29.20 -23.62
N GLN A 67 18.10 28.40 -22.83
CA GLN A 67 19.51 28.65 -22.49
C GLN A 67 20.40 28.72 -23.74
N ALA A 68 20.20 27.81 -24.68
CA ALA A 68 20.95 27.80 -25.94
C ALA A 68 20.64 29.04 -26.79
N ILE A 69 19.37 29.46 -26.86
CA ILE A 69 18.95 30.67 -27.58
C ILE A 69 19.55 31.92 -26.91
N GLN A 70 19.44 32.05 -25.59
CA GLN A 70 20.00 33.16 -24.82
C GLN A 70 21.51 33.29 -25.06
N SER A 71 22.24 32.18 -25.00
CA SER A 71 23.69 32.17 -25.26
C SER A 71 24.02 32.50 -26.72
N LYS A 72 23.21 32.06 -27.68
CA LYS A 72 23.47 32.27 -29.11
C LYS A 72 23.15 33.68 -29.58
N LEU A 73 22.13 34.29 -29.00
CA LEU A 73 21.63 35.63 -29.35
C LEU A 73 22.11 36.72 -28.38
N GLU A 74 22.91 36.36 -27.38
CA GLU A 74 23.45 37.29 -26.37
C GLU A 74 22.34 38.07 -25.63
N ILE A 75 21.25 37.38 -25.28
CA ILE A 75 20.11 37.98 -24.59
C ILE A 75 20.44 38.18 -23.10
N GLU A 76 20.23 39.39 -22.57
CA GLU A 76 20.54 39.75 -21.17
C GLU A 76 19.49 39.27 -20.14
N GLU A 77 18.33 38.79 -20.58
CA GLU A 77 17.26 38.34 -19.69
C GLU A 77 17.72 37.20 -18.78
N ASP A 78 17.53 37.32 -17.47
CA ASP A 78 17.89 36.26 -16.53
C ASP A 78 16.85 35.12 -16.56
N LEU A 79 17.23 34.03 -17.23
CA LEU A 79 16.42 32.82 -17.33
C LEU A 79 16.18 32.14 -15.97
N SER A 80 16.91 32.49 -14.91
CA SER A 80 16.67 31.93 -13.57
C SER A 80 15.27 32.26 -13.06
N ASN A 81 14.66 33.36 -13.52
CA ASN A 81 13.30 33.79 -13.19
C ASN A 81 12.19 32.84 -13.65
N TYR A 82 12.51 31.87 -14.52
CA TYR A 82 11.56 30.87 -15.01
C TYR A 82 11.69 29.52 -14.29
N LEU A 83 12.62 29.37 -13.35
CA LEU A 83 12.85 28.08 -12.66
C LEU A 83 11.65 27.66 -11.80
N ASP A 84 10.78 28.59 -11.41
CA ASP A 84 9.48 28.29 -10.78
C ASP A 84 8.59 27.40 -11.67
N MET A 85 8.42 27.79 -12.93
CA MET A 85 7.65 27.05 -13.93
C MET A 85 8.35 25.75 -14.35
N VAL A 86 9.68 25.78 -14.47
CA VAL A 86 10.47 24.56 -14.76
C VAL A 86 10.29 23.55 -13.63
N ALA A 87 10.34 23.98 -12.36
CA ALA A 87 10.12 23.11 -11.22
C ALA A 87 8.69 22.55 -11.20
N LEU A 88 7.68 23.40 -11.45
CA LEU A 88 6.28 22.99 -11.50
C LEU A 88 6.06 21.87 -12.52
N GLY A 89 6.51 22.04 -13.76
CA GLY A 89 6.38 21.01 -14.80
C GLY A 89 7.22 19.77 -14.52
N THR A 90 8.44 19.93 -14.01
CA THR A 90 9.33 18.80 -13.66
C THR A 90 8.72 17.92 -12.56
N ILE A 91 8.13 18.51 -11.53
CA ILE A 91 7.46 17.76 -10.46
C ILE A 91 6.15 17.13 -10.99
N ALA A 92 5.38 17.87 -11.79
CA ALA A 92 4.11 17.39 -12.34
C ALA A 92 4.29 16.19 -13.29
N ASP A 93 5.42 16.12 -13.97
CA ASP A 93 5.80 15.05 -14.90
C ASP A 93 6.44 13.83 -14.20
N ILE A 94 6.64 13.90 -12.88
CA ILE A 94 7.14 12.79 -12.04
C ILE A 94 8.48 12.25 -12.61
N VAL A 95 9.32 13.09 -13.19
CA VAL A 95 10.66 12.69 -13.63
C VAL A 95 11.64 12.64 -12.45
N PRO A 96 12.77 11.90 -12.56
CA PRO A 96 13.72 11.79 -11.46
C PRO A 96 14.28 13.14 -11.00
N LEU A 97 14.24 13.41 -9.70
CA LEU A 97 14.81 14.61 -9.05
C LEU A 97 16.30 14.43 -8.75
N LEU A 98 17.06 14.11 -9.79
CA LEU A 98 18.50 13.92 -9.79
C LEU A 98 19.16 14.93 -10.74
N GLY A 99 20.48 15.10 -10.63
CA GLY A 99 21.26 15.93 -11.55
C GLY A 99 20.68 17.35 -11.73
N GLU A 100 20.43 17.75 -12.97
CA GLU A 100 19.91 19.07 -13.30
C GLU A 100 18.46 19.29 -12.83
N ASN A 101 17.60 18.28 -12.90
CA ASN A 101 16.23 18.39 -12.38
C ASN A 101 16.21 18.72 -10.89
N ARG A 102 17.13 18.12 -10.11
CA ARG A 102 17.29 18.44 -8.68
C ARG A 102 17.59 19.92 -8.48
N TYR A 103 18.51 20.47 -9.27
CA TYR A 103 18.85 21.89 -9.22
C TYR A 103 17.66 22.78 -9.61
N PHE A 104 16.99 22.47 -10.72
CA PHE A 104 15.81 23.23 -11.17
C PHE A 104 14.71 23.23 -10.12
N VAL A 105 14.39 22.07 -9.54
CA VAL A 105 13.35 21.96 -8.52
C VAL A 105 13.78 22.67 -7.24
N HIS A 106 15.02 22.50 -6.78
CA HIS A 106 15.49 23.18 -5.58
C HIS A 106 15.38 24.71 -5.70
N LYS A 107 15.81 25.29 -6.83
CA LYS A 107 15.73 26.73 -7.09
C LYS A 107 14.30 27.20 -7.39
N GLY A 108 13.53 26.44 -8.14
CA GLY A 108 12.15 26.79 -8.46
C GLY A 108 11.23 26.78 -7.24
N LEU A 109 11.42 25.87 -6.28
CA LEU A 109 10.70 25.90 -5.00
C LEU A 109 11.00 27.19 -4.21
N GLN A 110 12.24 27.67 -4.24
CA GLN A 110 12.62 28.96 -3.63
C GLN A 110 11.98 30.16 -4.35
N LEU A 111 11.71 30.07 -5.66
CA LEU A 111 11.05 31.14 -6.39
C LEU A 111 9.53 31.12 -6.20
N LEU A 112 8.92 29.93 -6.11
CA LEU A 112 7.49 29.78 -5.82
C LEU A 112 7.11 30.39 -4.47
N SER A 113 8.01 30.38 -3.47
CA SER A 113 7.75 31.02 -2.17
C SER A 113 7.67 32.54 -2.23
N LEU A 114 8.27 33.17 -3.24
CA LEU A 114 8.27 34.62 -3.43
C LEU A 114 6.96 35.17 -3.99
N LYS A 115 6.05 34.30 -4.47
CA LYS A 115 4.72 34.65 -4.97
C LYS A 115 4.69 35.54 -6.22
N ASN A 116 5.76 35.53 -7.03
CA ASN A 116 5.90 36.41 -8.20
C ASN A 116 4.87 36.15 -9.32
N ARG A 117 4.27 34.95 -9.36
CA ARG A 117 3.29 34.55 -10.40
C ARG A 117 1.88 34.63 -9.84
N THR A 118 1.14 35.71 -10.10
CA THR A 118 -0.19 35.94 -9.49
C THR A 118 -1.12 34.73 -9.58
N GLY A 119 -1.27 34.14 -10.77
CA GLY A 119 -2.11 32.94 -10.96
C GLY A 119 -1.67 31.71 -10.17
N ILE A 120 -0.39 31.35 -10.21
CA ILE A 120 0.14 30.19 -9.48
C ILE A 120 0.08 30.42 -7.97
N SER A 121 0.44 31.62 -7.50
CA SER A 121 0.32 32.02 -6.10
C SER A 121 -1.12 31.86 -5.61
N LYS A 122 -2.12 32.28 -6.39
CA LYS A 122 -3.51 32.17 -5.98
C LYS A 122 -3.98 30.72 -5.91
N LEU A 123 -3.57 29.88 -6.86
CA LEU A 123 -3.85 28.44 -6.81
C LEU A 123 -3.21 27.77 -5.60
N MET A 124 -1.98 28.15 -5.24
CA MET A 124 -1.27 27.65 -4.06
C MET A 124 -1.94 28.06 -2.76
N GLU A 125 -2.35 29.33 -2.65
CA GLU A 125 -3.10 29.87 -1.51
C GLU A 125 -4.40 29.09 -1.28
N LEU A 126 -5.24 28.98 -2.32
CA LEU A 126 -6.52 28.25 -2.25
C LEU A 126 -6.33 26.74 -2.04
N SER A 127 -5.13 26.22 -2.31
CA SER A 127 -4.75 24.82 -2.07
C SER A 127 -4.15 24.57 -0.69
N ASN A 128 -4.08 25.58 0.18
CA ASN A 128 -3.44 25.50 1.51
C ASN A 128 -1.99 25.00 1.43
N VAL A 129 -1.21 25.57 0.49
CA VAL A 129 0.24 25.39 0.46
C VAL A 129 0.88 26.41 1.38
N ASP A 130 1.77 25.92 2.24
CA ASP A 130 2.62 26.77 3.07
C ASP A 130 3.76 27.33 2.21
N PHE A 131 3.74 28.64 1.99
CA PHE A 131 4.74 29.31 1.16
C PHE A 131 6.13 29.36 1.81
N ASP A 132 6.20 29.29 3.14
CA ASP A 132 7.48 29.37 3.86
C ASP A 132 8.21 28.02 3.83
N ASN A 133 7.50 26.93 3.55
CA ASN A 133 8.03 25.57 3.55
C ASN A 133 7.48 24.71 2.40
N ILE A 134 7.55 25.23 1.17
CA ILE A 134 7.06 24.51 -0.01
C ILE A 134 7.92 23.28 -0.27
N LYS A 135 7.29 22.10 -0.30
CA LYS A 135 7.94 20.85 -0.67
C LYS A 135 7.54 20.43 -2.08
N ALA A 136 8.38 19.63 -2.74
CA ALA A 136 8.01 19.02 -4.02
C ALA A 136 6.73 18.17 -3.90
N HIS A 137 6.51 17.55 -2.73
CA HIS A 137 5.25 16.87 -2.41
C HIS A 137 4.02 17.81 -2.49
N ASP A 138 4.09 19.04 -1.98
CA ASP A 138 2.97 19.98 -2.07
C ASP A 138 2.64 20.31 -3.53
N VAL A 139 3.67 20.51 -4.35
CA VAL A 139 3.48 20.74 -5.78
C VAL A 139 2.86 19.50 -6.45
N GLY A 140 3.41 18.30 -6.23
CA GLY A 140 2.97 17.06 -6.87
C GLY A 140 1.57 16.60 -6.46
N PHE A 141 1.14 16.85 -5.21
CA PHE A 141 -0.14 16.36 -4.68
C PHE A 141 -1.21 17.43 -4.50
N LYS A 142 -0.85 18.70 -4.30
CA LYS A 142 -1.82 19.79 -4.14
C LYS A 142 -1.98 20.61 -5.41
N ILE A 143 -0.91 20.87 -6.17
CA ILE A 143 -0.95 21.82 -7.29
C ILE A 143 -1.10 21.13 -8.65
N ALA A 144 -0.17 20.24 -9.00
CA ALA A 144 -0.16 19.53 -10.28
C ALA A 144 -1.50 18.82 -10.59
N PRO A 145 -2.19 18.16 -9.63
CA PRO A 145 -3.46 17.51 -9.93
C PRO A 145 -4.57 18.48 -10.35
N LYS A 146 -4.55 19.74 -9.88
CA LYS A 146 -5.53 20.76 -10.24
C LYS A 146 -5.31 21.29 -11.65
N ILE A 147 -4.05 21.52 -12.01
CA ILE A 147 -3.64 21.87 -13.37
C ILE A 147 -3.98 20.73 -14.33
N ASN A 148 -3.71 19.48 -13.95
CA ASN A 148 -3.96 18.31 -14.79
C ASN A 148 -5.44 17.91 -14.86
N ALA A 149 -6.29 18.38 -13.93
CA ALA A 149 -7.70 18.01 -13.90
C ALA A 149 -8.44 18.51 -15.14
N VAL A 150 -8.15 19.73 -15.60
CA VAL A 150 -8.79 20.28 -16.80
C VAL A 150 -8.47 19.46 -18.04
N GLY A 151 -7.22 19.09 -18.30
CA GLY A 151 -6.88 18.27 -19.47
C GLY A 151 -7.50 16.85 -19.48
N ARG A 152 -8.05 16.39 -18.35
CA ARG A 152 -8.69 15.06 -18.23
C ARG A 152 -10.21 15.09 -18.37
N ILE A 153 -10.84 16.24 -18.16
CA ILE A 153 -12.31 16.38 -18.09
C ILE A 153 -12.83 17.47 -19.02
N ASP A 154 -12.03 18.47 -19.35
CA ASP A 154 -12.43 19.68 -20.07
C ASP A 154 -11.27 20.29 -20.88
N ASN A 155 -11.39 21.55 -21.29
CA ASN A 155 -10.37 22.29 -22.05
C ASN A 155 -9.18 22.70 -21.16
N ALA A 156 -7.96 22.33 -21.56
CA ALA A 156 -6.72 22.70 -20.87
C ALA A 156 -6.41 24.22 -20.87
N ASN A 157 -7.12 25.02 -21.66
CA ASN A 157 -6.88 26.46 -21.81
C ASN A 157 -7.01 27.23 -20.48
N THR A 158 -7.90 26.83 -19.56
CA THR A 158 -8.05 27.48 -18.24
C THR A 158 -6.74 27.44 -17.44
N ALA A 159 -6.02 26.31 -17.47
CA ALA A 159 -4.74 26.19 -16.77
C ALA A 159 -3.65 27.08 -17.40
N PHE A 160 -3.62 27.16 -18.73
CA PHE A 160 -2.69 28.04 -19.43
C PHE A 160 -2.97 29.52 -19.16
N GLN A 161 -4.25 29.92 -19.19
CA GLN A 161 -4.67 31.28 -18.85
C GLN A 161 -4.26 31.66 -17.43
N LEU A 162 -4.44 30.75 -16.45
CA LEU A 162 -4.01 30.99 -15.08
C LEU A 162 -2.51 31.27 -14.99
N MET A 163 -1.68 30.52 -15.74
CA MET A 163 -0.21 30.69 -15.71
C MET A 163 0.24 32.06 -16.25
N LEU A 164 -0.56 32.68 -17.11
CA LEU A 164 -0.27 33.99 -17.71
C LEU A 164 -0.95 35.16 -16.99
N GLU A 165 -1.90 34.89 -16.10
CA GLU A 165 -2.72 35.91 -15.47
C GLU A 165 -1.95 36.69 -14.41
N ASN A 166 -2.08 38.02 -14.48
CA ASN A 166 -1.46 38.97 -13.56
C ASN A 166 -2.48 39.73 -12.70
N GLU A 167 -3.74 39.77 -13.13
CA GLU A 167 -4.83 40.43 -12.41
C GLU A 167 -5.35 39.51 -11.28
N PRO A 168 -5.25 39.93 -10.00
CA PRO A 168 -5.59 39.07 -8.86
C PRO A 168 -7.01 38.51 -8.84
N GLU A 169 -8.02 39.29 -9.27
CA GLU A 169 -9.42 38.88 -9.25
C GLU A 169 -9.69 37.79 -10.30
N MET A 170 -9.15 37.94 -11.50
CA MET A 170 -9.24 36.97 -12.58
C MET A 170 -8.42 35.71 -12.26
N ALA A 171 -7.22 35.86 -11.70
CA ALA A 171 -6.41 34.75 -11.21
C ALA A 171 -7.17 33.91 -10.17
N GLN A 172 -7.90 34.57 -9.27
CA GLN A 172 -8.74 33.88 -8.29
C GLN A 172 -9.86 33.08 -8.97
N LYS A 173 -10.58 33.68 -9.92
CA LYS A 173 -11.66 32.99 -10.66
C LYS A 173 -11.14 31.76 -11.40
N LEU A 174 -10.02 31.88 -12.11
CA LEU A 174 -9.37 30.76 -12.81
C LEU A 174 -8.91 29.66 -11.85
N ALA A 175 -8.31 30.03 -10.72
CA ALA A 175 -7.86 29.07 -9.72
C ALA A 175 -9.02 28.31 -9.07
N GLU A 176 -10.12 29.00 -8.73
CA GLU A 176 -11.35 28.40 -8.23
C GLU A 176 -11.98 27.43 -9.25
N GLU A 177 -11.94 27.78 -10.54
CA GLU A 177 -12.40 26.91 -11.62
C GLU A 177 -11.58 25.60 -11.68
N LEU A 178 -10.24 25.70 -11.65
CA LEU A 178 -9.37 24.51 -11.63
C LEU A 178 -9.63 23.63 -10.39
N ILE A 179 -9.85 24.24 -9.23
CA ILE A 179 -10.17 23.52 -7.99
C ILE A 179 -11.49 22.77 -8.14
N LYS A 180 -12.53 23.43 -8.67
CA LYS A 180 -13.83 22.82 -8.92
C LYS A 180 -13.73 21.65 -9.88
N LYS A 181 -13.01 21.80 -11.00
CA LYS A 181 -12.78 20.71 -11.96
C LYS A 181 -12.03 19.54 -11.35
N ASN A 182 -11.06 19.81 -10.48
CA ASN A 182 -10.39 18.75 -9.73
C ASN A 182 -11.32 18.04 -8.74
N GLN A 183 -12.24 18.74 -8.08
CA GLN A 183 -13.25 18.11 -7.23
C GLN A 183 -14.20 17.23 -8.04
N GLU A 184 -14.68 17.70 -9.19
CA GLU A 184 -15.49 16.91 -10.13
C GLU A 184 -14.75 15.64 -10.55
N ARG A 185 -13.45 15.74 -10.90
CA ARG A 185 -12.59 14.58 -11.18
C ARG A 185 -12.55 13.59 -10.04
N GLN A 186 -12.32 14.06 -8.81
CA GLN A 186 -12.19 13.22 -7.63
C GLN A 186 -13.50 12.49 -7.29
N LEU A 187 -14.65 13.13 -7.54
CA LEU A 187 -15.96 12.50 -7.38
C LEU A 187 -16.14 11.33 -8.37
N ILE A 188 -15.83 11.57 -9.65
CA ILE A 188 -15.87 10.53 -10.70
C ILE A 188 -14.87 9.40 -10.37
N GLU A 189 -13.66 9.75 -9.96
CA GLU A 189 -12.63 8.79 -9.55
C GLU A 189 -13.10 7.91 -8.39
N ASN A 190 -13.70 8.52 -7.36
CA ASN A 190 -14.20 7.77 -6.21
C ASN A 190 -15.36 6.85 -6.57
N ASP A 191 -16.30 7.28 -7.41
CA ASP A 191 -17.40 6.43 -7.88
C ASP A 191 -16.88 5.19 -8.63
N ILE A 192 -15.98 5.40 -9.60
CA ILE A 192 -15.33 4.31 -10.35
C ILE A 192 -14.55 3.39 -9.39
N TYR A 193 -13.82 3.97 -8.43
CA TYR A 193 -13.05 3.22 -7.45
C TYR A 193 -13.95 2.33 -6.56
N GLN A 194 -15.09 2.83 -6.08
CA GLN A 194 -16.01 2.02 -5.28
C GLN A 194 -16.63 0.87 -6.10
N GLN A 195 -17.00 1.12 -7.36
CA GLN A 195 -17.49 0.06 -8.24
C GLN A 195 -16.42 -1.00 -8.55
N ALA A 196 -15.16 -0.57 -8.67
CA ALA A 196 -14.02 -1.46 -8.86
C ALA A 196 -13.73 -2.30 -7.60
N LEU A 197 -13.78 -1.70 -6.41
CA LEU A 197 -13.66 -2.43 -5.14
C LEU A 197 -14.76 -3.47 -4.98
N ALA A 198 -16.01 -3.13 -5.31
CA ALA A 198 -17.12 -4.08 -5.25
C ALA A 198 -16.90 -5.32 -6.14
N GLN A 199 -16.20 -5.18 -7.27
CA GLN A 199 -15.81 -6.33 -8.10
C GLN A 199 -14.69 -7.17 -7.46
N ILE A 200 -13.75 -6.52 -6.78
CA ILE A 200 -12.65 -7.19 -6.07
C ILE A 200 -13.19 -7.95 -4.85
N ASP A 201 -14.15 -7.39 -4.12
CA ASP A 201 -14.78 -8.02 -2.95
C ASP A 201 -15.54 -9.32 -3.31
N LEU A 202 -15.89 -9.51 -4.59
CA LEU A 202 -16.51 -10.74 -5.10
C LEU A 202 -15.48 -11.83 -5.45
N ILE A 203 -14.18 -11.55 -5.31
CA ILE A 203 -13.11 -12.51 -5.57
C ILE A 203 -12.83 -13.29 -4.28
N ASP A 204 -13.19 -14.59 -4.27
CA ASP A 204 -13.01 -15.46 -3.10
C ASP A 204 -11.58 -15.53 -2.56
N ASP A 205 -10.58 -15.54 -3.47
CA ASP A 205 -9.16 -15.56 -3.15
C ASP A 205 -8.39 -14.56 -4.02
N ILE A 206 -8.24 -13.34 -3.50
CA ILE A 206 -7.50 -12.28 -4.17
C ILE A 206 -6.00 -12.60 -4.33
N GLU A 207 -5.42 -13.38 -3.40
CA GLU A 207 -4.00 -13.78 -3.44
C GLU A 207 -3.71 -14.79 -4.56
N SER A 208 -4.74 -15.50 -5.03
CA SER A 208 -4.65 -16.33 -6.23
C SER A 208 -4.55 -15.52 -7.52
N LYS A 209 -5.04 -14.28 -7.53
CA LYS A 209 -5.08 -13.44 -8.73
C LYS A 209 -3.74 -12.73 -8.94
N LYS A 210 -3.17 -12.94 -10.12
CA LYS A 210 -1.90 -12.29 -10.54
C LYS A 210 -2.13 -11.00 -11.35
N ILE A 211 -3.36 -10.75 -11.79
CA ILE A 211 -3.78 -9.56 -12.53
C ILE A 211 -5.24 -9.26 -12.19
N LEU A 212 -5.56 -7.97 -12.08
CA LEU A 212 -6.92 -7.49 -11.89
C LEU A 212 -7.45 -6.98 -13.22
N VAL A 213 -8.58 -7.50 -13.67
CA VAL A 213 -9.29 -7.01 -14.85
C VAL A 213 -10.68 -6.61 -14.40
N LEU A 214 -10.94 -5.30 -14.40
CA LEU A 214 -12.13 -4.69 -13.81
C LEU A 214 -12.89 -3.95 -14.89
N VAL A 215 -14.20 -4.17 -14.95
CA VAL A 215 -15.04 -3.74 -16.07
C VAL A 215 -16.22 -2.95 -15.56
N GLY A 216 -16.48 -1.78 -16.15
CA GLY A 216 -17.66 -0.98 -15.84
C GLY A 216 -18.25 -0.32 -17.07
N ASN A 217 -19.52 0.05 -16.98
CA ASN A 217 -20.20 0.76 -18.05
C ASN A 217 -20.00 2.27 -17.87
N ASN A 218 -19.71 2.98 -18.96
CA ASN A 218 -19.62 4.44 -19.01
C ASN A 218 -18.63 5.05 -18.00
N TRP A 219 -17.58 4.31 -17.59
CA TRP A 219 -16.51 4.87 -16.78
C TRP A 219 -15.73 5.92 -17.58
N HIS A 220 -15.41 7.05 -16.97
CA HIS A 220 -14.75 8.15 -17.67
C HIS A 220 -13.32 7.77 -18.12
N PRO A 221 -12.99 7.78 -19.42
CA PRO A 221 -11.69 7.33 -19.93
C PRO A 221 -10.49 8.10 -19.36
N GLY A 222 -10.65 9.40 -19.07
CA GLY A 222 -9.62 10.24 -18.45
C GLY A 222 -9.28 9.90 -16.99
N VAL A 223 -10.10 9.05 -16.35
CA VAL A 223 -10.04 8.74 -14.90
C VAL A 223 -9.69 7.28 -14.62
N ILE A 224 -10.11 6.32 -15.47
CA ILE A 224 -9.86 4.88 -15.26
C ILE A 224 -8.37 4.54 -15.03
N GLY A 225 -7.44 5.26 -15.65
CA GLY A 225 -6.01 5.06 -15.45
C GLY A 225 -5.50 5.47 -14.06
N ILE A 226 -6.15 6.44 -13.41
CA ILE A 226 -5.83 6.88 -12.04
C ILE A 226 -6.28 5.80 -11.05
N VAL A 227 -7.52 5.31 -11.23
CA VAL A 227 -8.07 4.23 -10.41
C VAL A 227 -7.24 2.96 -10.56
N ALA A 228 -6.80 2.62 -11.78
CA ALA A 228 -5.89 1.50 -12.02
C ALA A 228 -4.57 1.62 -11.23
N SER A 229 -3.96 2.80 -11.22
CA SER A 229 -2.73 3.06 -10.45
C SER A 229 -2.96 2.94 -8.94
N ARG A 230 -4.10 3.43 -8.44
CA ARG A 230 -4.46 3.34 -7.02
C ARG A 230 -4.68 1.89 -6.59
N LEU A 231 -5.43 1.11 -7.35
CA LEU A 231 -5.65 -0.31 -7.06
C LEU A 231 -4.35 -1.10 -7.15
N LEU A 232 -3.50 -0.81 -8.14
CA LEU A 232 -2.17 -1.40 -8.23
C LEU A 232 -1.33 -1.12 -6.97
N SER A 233 -1.37 0.09 -6.41
CA SER A 233 -0.63 0.39 -5.17
C SER A 233 -1.16 -0.32 -3.92
N ILE A 234 -2.42 -0.75 -3.91
CA ILE A 234 -3.04 -1.45 -2.77
C ILE A 234 -2.81 -2.95 -2.87
N TYR A 235 -3.07 -3.52 -4.05
CA TYR A 235 -3.02 -4.97 -4.28
C TYR A 235 -1.68 -5.45 -4.83
N HIS A 236 -0.79 -4.54 -5.25
CA HIS A 236 0.49 -4.85 -5.90
C HIS A 236 0.33 -5.84 -7.06
N ARG A 237 -0.74 -5.68 -7.84
CA ARG A 237 -1.04 -6.48 -9.04
C ARG A 237 -1.15 -5.56 -10.26
N PRO A 238 -0.67 -6.00 -11.45
CA PRO A 238 -1.08 -5.39 -12.70
C PRO A 238 -2.61 -5.25 -12.75
N THR A 239 -3.09 -4.08 -13.12
CA THR A 239 -4.50 -3.72 -13.04
C THR A 239 -4.96 -3.12 -14.35
N LEU A 240 -6.00 -3.70 -14.93
CA LEU A 240 -6.70 -3.24 -16.11
C LEU A 240 -8.08 -2.73 -15.70
N MET A 241 -8.38 -1.50 -16.10
CA MET A 241 -9.69 -0.89 -15.97
C MET A 241 -10.29 -0.75 -17.37
N ILE A 242 -11.48 -1.31 -17.59
CA ILE A 242 -12.17 -1.33 -18.89
C ILE A 242 -13.50 -0.59 -18.76
N SER A 243 -13.67 0.46 -19.56
CA SER A 243 -14.91 1.20 -19.71
C SER A 243 -15.65 0.75 -20.97
N VAL A 244 -16.85 0.24 -20.82
CA VAL A 244 -17.73 -0.19 -21.92
C VAL A 244 -18.67 0.95 -22.32
N ASP A 245 -18.69 1.27 -23.61
CA ASP A 245 -19.57 2.24 -24.25
C ASP A 245 -20.17 1.62 -25.53
N GLY A 246 -21.44 1.21 -25.44
CA GLY A 246 -22.11 0.46 -26.50
C GLY A 246 -21.45 -0.90 -26.77
N GLU A 247 -21.05 -1.12 -28.02
CA GLU A 247 -20.37 -2.35 -28.47
C GLU A 247 -18.85 -2.28 -28.35
N MET A 248 -18.31 -1.10 -28.03
CA MET A 248 -16.87 -0.87 -27.90
C MET A 248 -16.50 -0.67 -26.43
N ALA A 249 -15.24 -0.92 -26.13
CA ALA A 249 -14.67 -0.66 -24.82
C ALA A 249 -13.30 0.01 -24.96
N ARG A 250 -13.01 0.91 -24.02
CA ARG A 250 -11.70 1.55 -23.86
C ARG A 250 -11.11 1.17 -22.52
N GLY A 251 -9.85 0.80 -22.53
CA GLY A 251 -9.16 0.31 -21.34
C GLY A 251 -7.89 1.09 -21.02
N SER A 252 -7.54 1.10 -19.74
CA SER A 252 -6.24 1.55 -19.25
C SER A 252 -5.63 0.46 -18.37
N ALA A 253 -4.35 0.18 -18.60
CA ALA A 253 -3.59 -0.82 -17.86
C ALA A 253 -2.44 -0.16 -17.11
N ARG A 254 -2.15 -0.68 -15.92
CA ARG A 254 -0.98 -0.36 -15.11
C ARG A 254 -0.29 -1.66 -14.70
N SER A 255 1.04 -1.63 -14.67
CA SER A 255 1.87 -2.79 -14.36
C SER A 255 2.77 -2.54 -13.16
N VAL A 256 3.33 -3.62 -12.62
CA VAL A 256 4.36 -3.60 -11.59
C VAL A 256 5.74 -3.83 -12.21
N GLU A 257 6.80 -3.54 -11.46
CA GLU A 257 8.15 -3.81 -11.92
C GLU A 257 8.35 -5.30 -12.27
N GLY A 258 9.17 -5.56 -13.29
CA GLY A 258 9.36 -6.91 -13.83
C GLY A 258 8.28 -7.39 -14.83
N ILE A 259 7.15 -6.68 -14.98
CA ILE A 259 6.08 -7.05 -15.91
C ILE A 259 5.88 -5.96 -16.97
N ASN A 260 6.17 -6.29 -18.24
CA ASN A 260 5.95 -5.40 -19.38
C ASN A 260 4.53 -5.56 -19.95
N ILE A 261 3.65 -4.59 -19.70
CA ILE A 261 2.26 -4.67 -20.15
C ILE A 261 2.10 -4.59 -21.67
N VAL A 262 2.98 -3.86 -22.36
CA VAL A 262 2.93 -3.74 -23.83
C VAL A 262 3.33 -5.06 -24.51
N GLU A 263 4.30 -5.78 -23.95
CA GLU A 263 4.66 -7.13 -24.43
C GLU A 263 3.54 -8.14 -24.19
N ILE A 264 2.78 -8.00 -23.10
CA ILE A 264 1.58 -8.81 -22.85
C ILE A 264 0.52 -8.47 -23.88
N PHE A 265 0.27 -7.20 -24.18
CA PHE A 265 -0.72 -6.78 -25.18
C PHE A 265 -0.38 -7.26 -26.58
N ARG A 266 0.90 -7.30 -26.96
CA ARG A 266 1.34 -7.92 -28.24
C ARG A 266 0.94 -9.39 -28.36
N GLN A 267 0.85 -10.13 -27.27
CA GLN A 267 0.42 -11.55 -27.28
C GLN A 267 -1.10 -11.73 -27.42
N VAL A 268 -1.88 -10.68 -27.15
CA VAL A 268 -3.36 -10.69 -27.25
C VAL A 268 -3.86 -9.65 -28.25
N GLY A 269 -3.00 -9.21 -29.16
CA GLY A 269 -3.29 -8.14 -30.12
C GLY A 269 -4.42 -8.50 -31.10
N ASP A 270 -4.71 -9.78 -31.28
CA ASP A 270 -5.85 -10.28 -32.05
C ASP A 270 -7.22 -9.91 -31.44
N LEU A 271 -7.25 -9.55 -30.16
CA LEU A 271 -8.46 -9.14 -29.44
C LEU A 271 -8.60 -7.63 -29.32
N LEU A 272 -7.56 -6.87 -29.67
CA LEU A 272 -7.49 -5.43 -29.49
C LEU A 272 -7.66 -4.73 -30.83
N GLU A 273 -8.45 -3.67 -30.86
CA GLU A 273 -8.63 -2.83 -32.05
C GLU A 273 -7.44 -1.87 -32.16
N GLU A 274 -7.06 -1.24 -31.04
CA GLU A 274 -5.86 -0.42 -30.91
C GLU A 274 -5.23 -0.63 -29.53
N PHE A 275 -3.91 -0.53 -29.45
CA PHE A 275 -3.21 -0.42 -28.16
C PHE A 275 -1.88 0.32 -28.29
N GLY A 276 -1.45 0.96 -27.21
CA GLY A 276 -0.20 1.70 -27.15
C GLY A 276 0.19 2.09 -25.73
N GLY A 277 1.47 2.39 -25.52
CA GLY A 277 2.00 2.81 -24.23
C GLY A 277 3.44 2.37 -24.00
N HIS A 278 3.80 2.22 -22.74
CA HIS A 278 5.14 1.85 -22.27
C HIS A 278 5.07 0.66 -21.29
N LYS A 279 6.24 0.17 -20.85
CA LYS A 279 6.38 -1.01 -19.98
C LYS A 279 5.39 -1.05 -18.80
N MET A 280 5.15 0.09 -18.16
CA MET A 280 4.36 0.22 -16.92
C MET A 280 2.91 0.67 -17.13
N ALA A 281 2.54 1.15 -18.33
CA ALA A 281 1.22 1.71 -18.58
C ALA A 281 0.86 1.61 -20.07
N ALA A 282 -0.38 1.22 -20.35
CA ALA A 282 -0.90 1.17 -21.72
C ALA A 282 -2.37 1.59 -21.78
N GLY A 283 -2.77 2.16 -22.91
CA GLY A 283 -4.16 2.36 -23.33
C GLY A 283 -4.51 1.37 -24.43
N PHE A 284 -5.76 0.93 -24.47
CA PHE A 284 -6.24 -0.02 -25.48
C PHE A 284 -7.74 0.14 -25.76
N SER A 285 -8.20 -0.41 -26.88
CA SER A 285 -9.61 -0.55 -27.24
C SER A 285 -9.91 -1.96 -27.73
N LEU A 286 -11.14 -2.41 -27.52
CA LEU A 286 -11.61 -3.74 -27.90
C LEU A 286 -13.14 -3.75 -28.04
N LYS A 287 -13.68 -4.79 -28.68
CA LYS A 287 -15.12 -5.04 -28.67
C LYS A 287 -15.56 -5.63 -27.34
N LYS A 288 -16.78 -5.28 -26.92
CA LYS A 288 -17.37 -5.71 -25.64
C LYS A 288 -17.42 -7.23 -25.49
N ASP A 289 -17.72 -7.94 -26.57
CA ASP A 289 -17.80 -9.41 -26.61
C ASP A 289 -16.43 -10.10 -26.41
N LYS A 290 -15.31 -9.39 -26.61
CA LYS A 290 -13.95 -9.89 -26.42
C LYS A 290 -13.40 -9.75 -25.00
N ILE A 291 -14.10 -9.06 -24.10
CA ILE A 291 -13.61 -8.76 -22.74
C ILE A 291 -13.35 -10.04 -21.93
N ASN A 292 -14.26 -11.03 -22.01
CA ASN A 292 -14.11 -12.29 -21.28
C ASN A 292 -12.92 -13.09 -21.82
N GLU A 293 -12.79 -13.20 -23.15
CA GLU A 293 -11.68 -13.88 -23.80
C GLU A 293 -10.32 -13.23 -23.44
N LEU A 294 -10.26 -11.89 -23.43
CA LEU A 294 -9.08 -11.15 -22.99
C LEU A 294 -8.72 -11.49 -21.53
N THR A 295 -9.72 -11.48 -20.64
CA THR A 295 -9.52 -11.76 -19.20
C THR A 295 -8.93 -13.14 -18.97
N GLU A 296 -9.42 -14.16 -19.68
CA GLU A 296 -8.91 -15.53 -19.58
C GLU A 296 -7.48 -15.66 -20.13
N LYS A 297 -7.21 -15.09 -21.31
CA LYS A 297 -5.86 -15.09 -21.90
C LYS A 297 -4.86 -14.39 -20.99
N LEU A 298 -5.21 -13.24 -20.41
CA LEU A 298 -4.34 -12.51 -19.49
C LEU A 298 -4.06 -13.31 -18.22
N ASN A 299 -5.08 -13.90 -17.59
CA ASN A 299 -4.88 -14.75 -16.41
C ASN A 299 -3.95 -15.94 -16.70
N THR A 300 -4.03 -16.50 -17.91
CA THR A 300 -3.16 -17.59 -18.36
C THR A 300 -1.72 -17.12 -18.56
N ILE A 301 -1.52 -16.03 -19.31
CA ILE A 301 -0.19 -15.43 -19.54
C ILE A 301 0.47 -15.10 -18.20
N MET A 302 -0.30 -14.61 -17.24
CA MET A 302 0.21 -14.21 -15.95
C MET A 302 0.73 -15.37 -15.09
N GLN A 303 0.37 -16.62 -15.38
CA GLN A 303 0.86 -17.77 -14.63
C GLN A 303 2.38 -17.93 -14.69
N LYS A 304 3.03 -17.47 -15.76
CA LYS A 304 4.48 -17.57 -15.94
C LYS A 304 5.30 -16.65 -15.03
N TYR A 305 4.69 -15.62 -14.45
CA TYR A 305 5.38 -14.68 -13.56
C TYR A 305 5.37 -15.17 -12.11
N ASP A 306 6.47 -14.93 -11.40
CA ASP A 306 6.60 -15.26 -9.98
C ASP A 306 5.62 -14.44 -9.14
N LYS A 307 5.05 -15.04 -8.09
CA LYS A 307 4.22 -14.34 -7.10
C LYS A 307 5.04 -13.32 -6.29
N LEU A 308 6.35 -13.48 -6.17
CA LEU A 308 7.21 -12.53 -5.46
C LEU A 308 7.20 -11.13 -6.10
N LEU A 309 7.06 -11.04 -7.42
CA LEU A 309 6.91 -9.77 -8.15
C LEU A 309 5.64 -8.99 -7.77
N LEU A 310 4.75 -9.62 -7.01
CA LEU A 310 3.46 -9.09 -6.61
C LEU A 310 3.43 -8.72 -5.12
N LYS A 311 4.57 -8.77 -4.42
CA LYS A 311 4.67 -8.31 -3.03
C LYS A 311 5.17 -6.87 -2.97
N SER A 312 4.73 -6.15 -1.95
CA SER A 312 5.32 -4.86 -1.61
C SER A 312 6.69 -5.08 -0.98
N GLU A 313 7.69 -4.32 -1.42
CA GLU A 313 9.02 -4.30 -0.83
C GLU A 313 9.32 -2.89 -0.34
N ILE A 314 9.94 -2.79 0.84
CA ILE A 314 10.44 -1.53 1.39
C ILE A 314 11.96 -1.56 1.32
N GLN A 315 12.54 -0.66 0.54
CA GLN A 315 13.99 -0.48 0.52
C GLN A 315 14.40 0.37 1.73
N ILE A 316 15.26 -0.19 2.57
CA ILE A 316 15.80 0.46 3.77
C ILE A 316 17.18 1.04 3.41
N ASP A 317 17.37 2.33 3.61
CA ASP A 317 18.62 3.04 3.30
C ASP A 317 19.69 2.83 4.36
N GLY A 318 19.29 2.52 5.60
CA GLY A 318 20.23 2.21 6.67
C GLY A 318 19.58 1.78 7.98
N VAL A 319 20.40 1.22 8.87
CA VAL A 319 20.01 0.89 10.25
C VAL A 319 20.51 2.02 11.15
N VAL A 320 19.64 2.58 11.99
CA VAL A 320 19.94 3.75 12.84
C VAL A 320 19.58 3.46 14.29
N ASN A 321 20.47 3.85 15.21
CA ASN A 321 20.11 3.85 16.63
C ASN A 321 19.32 5.13 16.97
N LEU A 322 18.30 5.01 17.82
CA LEU A 322 17.52 6.16 18.27
C LEU A 322 18.37 7.31 18.84
N ASN A 323 19.49 6.98 19.48
CA ASN A 323 20.41 7.94 20.07
C ASN A 323 21.25 8.72 19.04
N ASP A 324 21.39 8.20 17.82
CA ASP A 324 22.14 8.86 16.73
C ASP A 324 21.32 9.98 16.07
N ILE A 325 19.99 9.96 16.24
CA ILE A 325 19.11 11.02 15.74
C ILE A 325 19.40 12.31 16.52
N ASN A 326 19.99 13.30 15.89
CA ASN A 326 20.30 14.60 16.48
C ASN A 326 20.24 15.67 15.38
N GLU A 327 20.64 16.90 15.71
CA GLU A 327 20.57 18.01 14.75
C GLU A 327 21.45 17.80 13.52
N ILE A 328 22.61 17.16 13.68
CA ILE A 328 23.50 16.84 12.56
C ILE A 328 22.82 15.80 11.66
N PHE A 329 22.28 14.73 12.25
CA PHE A 329 21.53 13.71 11.50
C PHE A 329 20.38 14.30 10.69
N ILE A 330 19.60 15.21 11.29
CA ILE A 330 18.54 15.91 10.55
C ILE A 330 19.13 16.80 9.46
N SER A 331 20.16 17.59 9.76
CA SER A 331 20.79 18.48 8.77
C SER A 331 21.33 17.70 7.57
N ASP A 332 21.90 16.52 7.78
CA ASP A 332 22.36 15.62 6.73
C ASP A 332 21.19 15.16 5.85
N ILE A 333 20.07 14.73 6.45
CA ILE A 333 18.83 14.38 5.72
C ILE A 333 18.29 15.59 4.95
N GLU A 334 18.25 16.76 5.57
CA GLU A 334 17.73 17.97 4.93
C GLU A 334 18.58 18.42 3.74
N SER A 335 19.89 18.18 3.77
CA SER A 335 20.78 18.43 2.63
C SER A 335 20.43 17.59 1.39
N LEU A 336 19.74 16.45 1.59
CA LEU A 336 19.25 15.57 0.53
C LEU A 336 17.95 16.07 -0.11
N LYS A 337 17.30 17.11 0.42
CA LYS A 337 16.13 17.73 -0.22
C LYS A 337 16.50 18.43 -1.54
N PRO A 338 15.57 18.54 -2.51
CA PRO A 338 14.16 18.14 -2.43
C PRO A 338 13.96 16.63 -2.64
N PHE A 339 13.10 16.02 -1.83
CA PHE A 339 12.67 14.63 -2.03
C PHE A 339 11.55 14.53 -3.08
N GLY A 340 11.52 13.42 -3.82
CA GLY A 340 10.54 13.13 -4.87
C GLY A 340 10.92 11.90 -5.66
N ASN A 341 10.41 11.76 -6.89
CA ASN A 341 10.72 10.60 -7.73
C ASN A 341 12.24 10.48 -7.96
N GLY A 342 12.80 9.28 -7.85
CA GLY A 342 14.25 9.03 -7.97
C GLY A 342 15.14 9.58 -6.85
N ASN A 343 14.57 10.33 -5.88
CA ASN A 343 15.26 10.80 -4.67
C ASN A 343 14.26 10.75 -3.50
N SER A 344 13.86 9.55 -3.10
CA SER A 344 12.93 9.34 -1.99
C SER A 344 13.49 9.87 -0.67
N GLU A 345 12.60 10.15 0.27
CA GLU A 345 13.04 10.46 1.63
C GLU A 345 13.69 9.21 2.26
N PRO A 346 14.85 9.34 2.93
CA PRO A 346 15.53 8.20 3.52
C PRO A 346 14.65 7.42 4.51
N ILE A 347 14.68 6.10 4.37
CA ILE A 347 13.94 5.15 5.19
C ILE A 347 14.94 4.39 6.06
N PHE A 348 14.74 4.44 7.38
CA PHE A 348 15.64 3.79 8.33
C PHE A 348 14.94 2.65 9.08
N LEU A 349 15.70 1.58 9.32
CA LEU A 349 15.33 0.53 10.25
C LEU A 349 15.88 0.87 11.63
N MET A 350 15.03 0.81 12.64
CA MET A 350 15.44 0.89 14.04
C MET A 350 14.94 -0.35 14.76
N GLU A 351 15.87 -1.15 15.24
CA GLU A 351 15.56 -2.44 15.85
C GLU A 351 15.36 -2.31 17.36
N ASP A 352 14.55 -3.21 17.90
CA ASP A 352 14.52 -3.53 19.31
C ASP A 352 14.08 -2.37 20.22
N LEU A 353 13.33 -1.42 19.68
CA LEU A 353 12.90 -0.21 20.38
C LEU A 353 11.83 -0.51 21.41
N LEU A 354 12.03 0.01 22.64
CA LEU A 354 11.04 -0.15 23.69
C LEU A 354 9.82 0.73 23.40
N ILE A 355 8.65 0.12 23.32
CA ILE A 355 7.37 0.82 23.23
C ILE A 355 6.99 1.27 24.65
N GLU A 356 6.89 2.58 24.85
CA GLU A 356 6.46 3.17 26.12
C GLU A 356 4.97 3.50 26.13
N GLN A 357 4.44 4.00 25.01
CA GLN A 357 3.05 4.40 24.89
C GLN A 357 2.54 4.20 23.46
N ILE A 358 1.26 3.87 23.33
CA ILE A 358 0.53 3.84 22.06
C ILE A 358 -0.79 4.58 22.26
N LYS A 359 -1.14 5.43 21.31
CA LYS A 359 -2.38 6.19 21.29
C LYS A 359 -3.02 6.08 19.89
N PRO A 360 -4.22 5.49 19.75
CA PRO A 360 -4.93 5.53 18.48
C PRO A 360 -5.28 6.98 18.12
N ILE A 361 -5.18 7.31 16.83
CA ILE A 361 -5.54 8.62 16.26
C ILE A 361 -6.49 8.37 15.09
N GLY A 362 -7.74 8.81 15.25
CA GLY A 362 -8.77 8.58 14.23
C GLY A 362 -9.15 7.11 14.11
N LYS A 363 -9.49 6.66 12.89
CA LYS A 363 -10.00 5.31 12.63
C LYS A 363 -8.94 4.28 12.27
N SER A 364 -7.82 4.70 11.66
CA SER A 364 -6.83 3.78 11.08
C SER A 364 -5.36 4.13 11.39
N SER A 365 -5.11 5.17 12.20
CA SER A 365 -3.76 5.64 12.51
C SER A 365 -3.46 5.54 14.00
N PHE A 366 -2.19 5.61 14.35
CA PHE A 366 -1.73 5.62 15.74
C PHE A 366 -0.54 6.56 15.93
N LYS A 367 -0.30 6.92 17.19
CA LYS A 367 0.94 7.55 17.66
C LYS A 367 1.59 6.68 18.71
N MET A 368 2.87 6.42 18.57
CA MET A 368 3.68 5.61 19.48
C MET A 368 4.82 6.44 20.06
N THR A 369 5.14 6.17 21.32
CA THR A 369 6.33 6.72 21.97
C THR A 369 7.32 5.59 22.16
N PHE A 370 8.49 5.73 21.55
CA PHE A 370 9.59 4.79 21.66
C PHE A 370 10.64 5.34 22.63
N LYS A 371 11.26 4.42 23.38
CA LYS A 371 12.32 4.73 24.34
C LYS A 371 13.55 3.89 24.06
N SER A 372 14.71 4.54 24.04
CA SER A 372 16.03 3.89 24.08
C SER A 372 16.85 4.57 25.16
N LYS A 373 17.30 3.84 26.19
CA LYS A 373 18.09 4.30 27.36
C LYS A 373 17.84 5.76 27.80
N ASP A 374 18.45 6.73 27.13
CA ASP A 374 18.48 8.16 27.48
C ASP A 374 17.57 9.06 26.63
N LYS A 375 16.88 8.49 25.63
CA LYS A 375 16.08 9.24 24.67
C LYS A 375 14.69 8.65 24.46
N ARG A 376 13.73 9.56 24.27
CA ARG A 376 12.36 9.25 23.82
C ARG A 376 12.10 9.95 22.50
N ILE A 377 11.41 9.26 21.61
CA ILE A 377 10.91 9.85 20.37
C ILE A 377 9.46 9.45 20.18
N GLU A 378 8.71 10.31 19.52
CA GLU A 378 7.35 10.01 19.11
C GLU A 378 7.36 9.59 17.64
N GLY A 379 6.44 8.71 17.25
CA GLY A 379 6.24 8.32 15.87
C GLY A 379 4.76 8.18 15.54
N ILE A 380 4.39 8.49 14.30
CA ILE A 380 3.02 8.39 13.80
C ILE A 380 2.99 7.38 12.66
N GLY A 381 2.11 6.40 12.77
CA GLY A 381 1.82 5.44 11.70
C GLY A 381 0.43 5.70 11.13
N PHE A 382 0.35 5.98 9.84
CA PHE A 382 -0.93 6.25 9.15
C PHE A 382 -1.44 5.00 8.45
N GLY A 383 -2.69 4.61 8.71
CA GLY A 383 -3.30 3.43 8.06
C GLY A 383 -2.79 2.07 8.58
N LEU A 384 -1.87 2.07 9.54
CA LEU A 384 -1.23 0.86 10.07
C LEU A 384 -1.99 0.25 11.26
N LEU A 385 -3.12 0.83 11.69
CA LEU A 385 -3.87 0.29 12.84
C LEU A 385 -4.36 -1.15 12.57
N ASP A 386 -4.73 -1.48 11.34
CA ASP A 386 -5.15 -2.85 11.02
C ASP A 386 -3.97 -3.85 11.01
N MET A 387 -2.74 -3.39 10.72
CA MET A 387 -1.52 -4.20 10.89
C MET A 387 -1.19 -4.42 12.37
N THR A 388 -1.81 -3.64 13.27
CA THR A 388 -1.78 -3.90 14.72
C THR A 388 -2.93 -4.78 15.20
N ASN A 389 -3.85 -5.22 14.32
CA ASN A 389 -4.99 -6.05 14.71
C ASN A 389 -4.53 -7.39 15.28
N GLY A 390 -4.91 -7.62 16.54
CA GLY A 390 -4.53 -8.79 17.33
C GLY A 390 -3.72 -8.44 18.58
N PHE A 391 -3.10 -7.26 18.63
CA PHE A 391 -2.36 -6.80 19.79
C PHE A 391 -3.11 -5.67 20.51
N ARG A 392 -3.93 -6.02 21.51
CA ARG A 392 -4.23 -5.01 22.54
C ARG A 392 -2.97 -4.82 23.37
N PHE A 393 -2.33 -3.68 23.16
CA PHE A 393 -1.04 -3.33 23.72
C PHE A 393 -1.13 -3.20 25.24
N SER A 394 -0.74 -4.27 25.93
CA SER A 394 -0.55 -4.30 27.37
C SER A 394 0.44 -3.21 27.82
N LYS A 395 0.28 -2.69 29.04
CA LYS A 395 1.23 -1.79 29.71
C LYS A 395 2.65 -2.35 29.90
N ASP A 396 2.89 -3.60 29.53
CA ASP A 396 4.21 -4.22 29.62
C ASP A 396 5.10 -3.82 28.45
N SER A 397 6.37 -3.56 28.78
CA SER A 397 7.43 -3.04 27.91
C SER A 397 7.73 -3.98 26.74
N ARG A 398 7.00 -3.83 25.62
CA ARG A 398 7.26 -4.54 24.37
C ARG A 398 8.35 -3.85 23.57
N LYS A 399 9.08 -4.64 22.78
CA LYS A 399 10.01 -4.13 21.79
C LYS A 399 9.38 -4.16 20.40
N ALA A 400 9.80 -3.29 19.52
CA ALA A 400 9.46 -3.36 18.11
C ALA A 400 10.63 -2.97 17.23
N ASP A 401 10.70 -3.60 16.06
CA ASP A 401 11.49 -3.13 14.94
C ASP A 401 10.60 -2.19 14.12
N ILE A 402 11.11 -1.00 13.78
CA ILE A 402 10.36 0.01 13.05
C ILE A 402 11.09 0.42 11.78
N VAL A 403 10.32 0.61 10.72
CA VAL A 403 10.79 1.19 9.47
C VAL A 403 10.15 2.57 9.35
N ALA A 404 10.96 3.62 9.32
CA ALA A 404 10.46 5.00 9.40
C ALA A 404 11.33 6.04 8.70
N ASN A 405 10.71 7.12 8.24
CA ASN A 405 11.41 8.38 8.00
C ASN A 405 11.57 9.14 9.32
N VAL A 406 12.57 10.02 9.38
CA VAL A 406 12.82 10.87 10.56
C VAL A 406 12.58 12.32 10.18
N TRP A 407 11.65 12.97 10.87
CA TRP A 407 11.25 14.35 10.63
C TRP A 407 11.62 15.26 11.79
N LYS A 408 11.74 16.55 11.49
CA LYS A 408 11.84 17.64 12.46
C LYS A 408 10.57 18.49 12.35
N ASN A 409 9.80 18.51 13.43
CA ASN A 409 8.55 19.25 13.55
C ASN A 409 8.71 20.41 14.54
N THR A 410 8.19 21.58 14.18
CA THR A 410 8.19 22.76 15.04
C THR A 410 6.78 22.99 15.57
N TRP A 411 6.60 22.87 16.89
CA TRP A 411 5.32 23.10 17.55
C TRP A 411 5.49 24.10 18.69
N ASN A 412 4.74 25.22 18.66
CA ASN A 412 4.85 26.32 19.62
C ASN A 412 6.30 26.84 19.81
N GLY A 413 7.10 26.85 18.73
CA GLY A 413 8.50 27.27 18.77
C GLY A 413 9.48 26.25 19.38
N LEU A 414 9.00 25.07 19.79
CA LEU A 414 9.85 23.96 20.21
C LEU A 414 10.01 22.97 19.06
N GLU A 415 11.26 22.70 18.69
CA GLU A 415 11.61 21.71 17.69
C GLU A 415 11.64 20.33 18.34
N LYS A 416 10.97 19.36 17.72
CA LYS A 416 10.94 17.97 18.14
C LYS A 416 11.19 17.06 16.94
N TYR A 417 12.01 16.04 17.15
CA TYR A 417 12.16 14.96 16.20
C TYR A 417 10.97 14.01 16.34
N GLU A 418 10.37 13.61 15.22
CA GLU A 418 9.24 12.70 15.14
C GLU A 418 9.47 11.68 14.02
N LEU A 419 9.01 10.46 14.21
CA LEU A 419 9.12 9.39 13.22
C LEU A 419 7.84 9.31 12.39
N ASN A 420 7.97 9.21 11.08
CA ASN A 420 6.89 8.77 10.20
C ASN A 420 7.02 7.28 9.98
N ILE A 421 6.21 6.49 10.68
CA ILE A 421 6.28 5.03 10.68
C ILE A 421 5.64 4.52 9.40
N ILE A 422 6.44 3.81 8.60
CA ILE A 422 6.05 3.17 7.34
C ILE A 422 5.62 1.74 7.62
N ASP A 423 6.38 1.03 8.47
CA ASP A 423 6.09 -0.35 8.87
C ASP A 423 6.60 -0.63 10.29
N ILE A 424 6.02 -1.65 10.94
CA ILE A 424 6.34 -2.02 12.31
C ILE A 424 6.17 -3.53 12.53
N ASP A 425 7.19 -4.14 13.14
CA ASP A 425 7.13 -5.50 13.67
C ASP A 425 7.24 -5.48 15.20
N VAL A 426 6.16 -5.86 15.88
CA VAL A 426 6.09 -5.84 17.35
C VAL A 426 6.47 -7.19 17.91
N LYS A 427 7.55 -7.22 18.69
CA LYS A 427 8.05 -8.46 19.31
C LYS A 427 7.11 -8.93 20.43
N PRO A 428 6.95 -10.25 20.62
CA PRO A 428 6.21 -10.83 21.74
C PRO A 428 6.75 -10.36 23.11
N SER A 429 5.90 -10.35 24.15
CA SER A 429 6.31 -9.95 25.51
C SER A 429 6.62 -11.15 26.42
N ASP A 430 7.86 -11.29 26.89
CA ASP A 430 8.29 -12.39 27.79
C ASP A 430 7.54 -12.47 29.14
N LYS A 431 6.91 -11.38 29.60
CA LYS A 431 6.37 -11.25 30.98
C LYS A 431 4.93 -11.72 31.16
N ILE A 432 4.08 -11.63 30.14
CA ILE A 432 2.66 -12.05 30.25
C ILE A 432 2.56 -13.58 30.34
N LEU A 433 3.54 -14.29 29.76
CA LEU A 433 3.55 -15.74 29.62
C LEU A 433 3.97 -16.49 30.90
N SER A 434 4.69 -15.87 31.84
CA SER A 434 5.24 -16.62 32.99
C SER A 434 4.42 -16.56 34.28
N LYS A 435 3.76 -15.43 34.59
CA LYS A 435 3.19 -15.20 35.94
C LYS A 435 1.75 -15.71 36.09
N HIS A 436 0.93 -15.61 35.05
CA HIS A 436 -0.44 -16.10 35.04
C HIS A 436 -0.53 -17.59 34.69
N PHE A 437 0.39 -18.10 33.86
CA PHE A 437 0.39 -19.48 33.37
C PHE A 437 0.92 -20.48 34.42
N ASN A 438 2.06 -20.21 35.07
CA ASN A 438 2.67 -21.13 36.03
C ASN A 438 1.81 -21.38 37.29
N SER A 439 1.00 -20.41 37.71
CA SER A 439 0.16 -20.54 38.92
C SER A 439 -1.10 -21.39 38.71
N LYS A 440 -1.55 -21.58 37.46
CA LYS A 440 -2.79 -22.32 37.12
C LYS A 440 -2.51 -23.68 36.47
N LEU A 441 -1.40 -23.86 35.76
CA LEU A 441 -1.02 -25.14 35.12
C LEU A 441 -0.63 -26.23 36.14
N SER A 442 -0.14 -25.83 37.32
CA SER A 442 0.22 -26.72 38.43
C SER A 442 -0.96 -27.51 39.02
N ARG A 443 -2.18 -27.28 38.53
CA ARG A 443 -3.43 -27.95 38.95
C ARG A 443 -3.91 -29.03 37.98
N THR A 444 -3.16 -29.34 36.93
CA THR A 444 -3.52 -30.35 35.92
C THR A 444 -2.74 -31.64 36.17
N GLU A 445 -3.43 -32.78 36.21
CA GLU A 445 -2.78 -34.10 36.36
C GLU A 445 -2.09 -34.51 35.05
N ASN A 446 -0.97 -35.23 35.16
CA ASN A 446 -0.02 -35.50 34.08
C ASN A 446 -0.51 -36.41 32.92
N SER A 447 -1.78 -36.85 32.92
CA SER A 447 -2.27 -37.89 32.02
C SER A 447 -3.28 -37.46 30.94
N ASP A 448 -3.82 -36.24 31.00
CA ASP A 448 -4.93 -35.84 30.11
C ASP A 448 -4.46 -34.97 28.92
N PRO A 449 -5.06 -35.13 27.72
CA PRO A 449 -4.73 -34.31 26.56
C PRO A 449 -5.23 -32.87 26.73
N LEU A 450 -4.36 -31.90 26.46
CA LEU A 450 -4.68 -30.47 26.53
C LEU A 450 -5.04 -29.92 25.15
N LEU A 451 -6.06 -29.06 25.11
CA LEU A 451 -6.51 -28.37 23.91
C LEU A 451 -6.22 -26.88 24.00
N ILE A 452 -5.45 -26.37 23.04
CA ILE A 452 -5.10 -24.95 23.00
C ILE A 452 -5.68 -24.32 21.75
N VAL A 453 -6.37 -23.19 21.94
CA VAL A 453 -6.84 -22.31 20.86
C VAL A 453 -6.47 -20.87 21.21
N GLY A 454 -5.74 -20.21 20.32
CA GLY A 454 -5.18 -18.89 20.60
C GLY A 454 -4.41 -18.30 19.42
N ALA A 455 -3.88 -17.10 19.62
CA ALA A 455 -3.03 -16.41 18.66
C ALA A 455 -1.68 -17.16 18.46
N PRO A 456 -1.07 -17.13 17.26
CA PRO A 456 0.08 -17.97 16.89
C PRO A 456 1.24 -17.95 17.89
N ASN A 457 1.59 -16.76 18.37
CA ASN A 457 2.67 -16.53 19.34
C ASN A 457 2.42 -17.17 20.71
N ILE A 458 1.18 -17.15 21.21
CA ILE A 458 0.82 -17.82 22.47
C ILE A 458 0.85 -19.34 22.28
N VAL A 459 0.39 -19.81 21.12
CA VAL A 459 0.32 -21.23 20.81
C VAL A 459 1.71 -21.85 20.66
N GLU A 460 2.65 -21.16 20.02
CA GLU A 460 4.03 -21.61 19.85
C GLU A 460 4.72 -21.89 21.19
N GLU A 461 4.69 -20.93 22.12
CA GLU A 461 5.31 -21.08 23.45
C GLU A 461 4.63 -22.16 24.30
N MET A 462 3.30 -22.25 24.27
CA MET A 462 2.59 -23.29 24.99
C MET A 462 2.92 -24.69 24.45
N VAL A 463 3.08 -24.81 23.12
CA VAL A 463 3.50 -26.08 22.49
C VAL A 463 4.91 -26.46 22.95
N LEU A 464 5.84 -25.50 23.00
CA LEU A 464 7.20 -25.70 23.51
C LEU A 464 7.20 -26.23 24.96
N GLU A 465 6.44 -25.60 25.85
CA GLU A 465 6.40 -25.97 27.27
C GLU A 465 5.68 -27.32 27.51
N MET A 466 4.58 -27.58 26.80
CA MET A 466 3.80 -28.82 26.90
C MET A 466 4.53 -30.02 26.30
N SER A 467 5.21 -29.82 25.18
CA SER A 467 6.06 -30.83 24.54
C SER A 467 7.15 -31.32 25.50
N ALA A 468 7.79 -30.40 26.24
CA ALA A 468 8.77 -30.73 27.27
C ALA A 468 8.19 -31.61 28.40
N LYS A 469 6.89 -31.46 28.71
CA LYS A 469 6.16 -32.26 29.71
C LYS A 469 5.63 -33.61 29.17
N LYS A 470 5.88 -33.94 27.89
CA LYS A 470 5.43 -35.17 27.21
C LYS A 470 3.91 -35.39 27.20
N GLN A 471 3.12 -34.32 27.32
CA GLN A 471 1.67 -34.41 27.24
C GLN A 471 1.22 -34.43 25.77
N LYS A 472 0.10 -35.12 25.49
CA LYS A 472 -0.53 -35.06 24.17
C LYS A 472 -1.21 -33.71 24.02
N LEU A 473 -0.89 -33.01 22.95
CA LEU A 473 -1.40 -31.67 22.67
C LEU A 473 -2.08 -31.64 21.32
N ILE A 474 -3.23 -30.98 21.24
CA ILE A 474 -3.86 -30.71 19.95
C ILE A 474 -4.08 -29.21 19.84
N VAL A 475 -3.65 -28.69 18.70
CA VAL A 475 -3.65 -27.27 18.38
C VAL A 475 -4.58 -27.07 17.19
N VAL A 476 -5.55 -26.18 17.35
CA VAL A 476 -6.53 -25.91 16.30
C VAL A 476 -6.32 -24.51 15.74
N CYS A 477 -6.10 -24.44 14.43
CA CYS A 477 -5.86 -23.20 13.70
C CYS A 477 -7.11 -22.76 12.91
N PRO A 478 -7.36 -21.46 12.73
CA PRO A 478 -8.55 -20.98 12.05
C PRO A 478 -8.43 -21.04 10.52
N THR A 479 -7.23 -20.84 9.98
CA THR A 479 -6.97 -20.85 8.54
C THR A 479 -5.90 -21.88 8.18
N ASN A 480 -5.93 -22.35 6.92
CA ASN A 480 -4.87 -23.23 6.40
C ASN A 480 -3.50 -22.52 6.35
N SER A 481 -3.48 -21.18 6.18
CA SER A 481 -2.23 -20.39 6.25
C SER A 481 -1.61 -20.50 7.64
N MET A 482 -2.39 -20.20 8.69
CA MET A 482 -1.90 -20.27 10.07
C MET A 482 -1.51 -21.70 10.48
N LEU A 483 -2.24 -22.71 10.01
CA LEU A 483 -1.87 -24.11 10.19
C LEU A 483 -0.47 -24.40 9.61
N SER A 484 -0.22 -23.92 8.39
CA SER A 484 1.05 -24.09 7.69
C SER A 484 2.19 -23.36 8.42
N ASP A 485 1.98 -22.10 8.80
CA ASP A 485 2.99 -21.28 9.47
C ASP A 485 3.41 -21.90 10.81
N LEU A 486 2.43 -22.26 11.63
CA LEU A 486 2.68 -22.82 12.95
C LEU A 486 3.30 -24.22 12.89
N TYR A 487 2.87 -25.06 11.95
CA TYR A 487 3.48 -26.36 11.71
C TYR A 487 4.96 -26.22 11.34
N ASN A 488 5.29 -25.30 10.43
CA ASN A 488 6.66 -25.08 9.97
C ASN A 488 7.57 -24.59 11.11
N ILE A 489 7.09 -23.65 11.93
CA ILE A 489 7.81 -23.13 13.09
C ILE A 489 8.14 -24.27 14.07
N ILE A 490 7.13 -25.03 14.49
CA ILE A 490 7.28 -26.07 15.51
C ILE A 490 8.10 -27.27 15.00
N HIS A 491 7.92 -27.65 13.73
CA HIS A 491 8.70 -28.71 13.12
C HIS A 491 10.20 -28.35 13.04
N LYS A 492 10.52 -27.07 12.81
CA LYS A 492 11.90 -26.57 12.77
C LYS A 492 12.55 -26.53 14.16
N GLU A 493 11.79 -26.17 15.19
CA GLU A 493 12.30 -25.88 16.54
C GLU A 493 12.39 -27.13 17.46
N ILE A 494 11.44 -28.08 17.40
CA ILE A 494 11.15 -28.96 18.56
C ILE A 494 11.52 -30.46 18.35
N LYS A 495 11.83 -30.94 17.15
CA LYS A 495 12.16 -32.36 16.86
C LYS A 495 11.22 -33.40 17.53
N VAL A 496 9.92 -33.11 17.59
CA VAL A 496 8.88 -34.03 18.08
C VAL A 496 8.03 -34.58 16.94
N SER A 497 7.37 -35.72 17.15
CA SER A 497 6.45 -36.25 16.15
C SER A 497 5.20 -35.37 16.08
N THR A 498 4.97 -34.78 14.91
CA THR A 498 3.86 -33.88 14.64
C THR A 498 3.16 -34.31 13.36
N THR A 499 1.85 -34.16 13.30
CA THR A 499 1.06 -34.34 12.08
C THR A 499 0.19 -33.11 11.84
N ALA A 500 0.33 -32.51 10.64
CA ALA A 500 -0.57 -31.47 10.17
C ALA A 500 -1.65 -32.07 9.27
N LEU A 501 -2.90 -31.68 9.50
CA LEU A 501 -4.06 -32.15 8.74
C LEU A 501 -4.76 -30.97 8.05
N GLY A 502 -4.86 -31.05 6.72
CA GLY A 502 -5.65 -30.14 5.88
C GLY A 502 -7.12 -30.55 5.79
N TYR A 503 -7.77 -30.24 4.66
CA TYR A 503 -9.12 -30.76 4.35
C TYR A 503 -9.01 -32.26 4.10
N VAL A 504 -9.37 -33.09 5.08
CA VAL A 504 -9.26 -34.57 4.98
C VAL A 504 -10.65 -35.19 5.07
N ASP A 505 -10.96 -36.19 4.25
CA ASP A 505 -12.26 -36.87 4.22
C ASP A 505 -12.39 -38.09 5.14
N ALA A 506 -11.31 -38.52 5.79
CA ALA A 506 -11.31 -39.60 6.79
C ALA A 506 -10.17 -39.45 7.82
N LEU A 507 -10.30 -40.10 8.99
CA LEU A 507 -9.24 -40.24 9.99
C LEU A 507 -8.04 -40.99 9.39
N HIS A 508 -6.91 -40.32 9.23
CA HIS A 508 -5.68 -40.96 8.74
C HIS A 508 -5.11 -41.90 9.83
N PRO A 509 -4.65 -43.13 9.51
CA PRO A 509 -4.15 -44.09 10.50
C PRO A 509 -3.00 -43.60 11.38
N THR A 510 -2.24 -42.61 10.90
CA THR A 510 -1.08 -42.02 11.63
C THR A 510 -1.49 -41.24 12.87
N VAL A 511 -2.72 -40.73 12.92
CA VAL A 511 -3.22 -39.85 14.01
C VAL A 511 -3.21 -40.53 15.39
N LYS A 512 -3.26 -41.87 15.44
CA LYS A 512 -3.36 -42.63 16.71
C LYS A 512 -2.09 -42.56 17.59
N ASN A 513 -0.94 -42.19 17.03
CA ASN A 513 0.36 -42.29 17.72
C ASN A 513 1.10 -40.96 17.86
N GLU A 514 0.49 -39.83 17.48
CA GLU A 514 1.16 -38.53 17.47
C GLU A 514 1.12 -37.81 18.82
N LYS A 515 2.17 -37.04 19.10
CA LYS A 515 2.26 -36.20 20.31
C LYS A 515 1.57 -34.85 20.13
N ILE A 516 1.69 -34.25 18.94
CA ILE A 516 1.08 -32.97 18.61
C ILE A 516 0.31 -33.08 17.29
N ILE A 517 -0.96 -32.69 17.30
CA ILE A 517 -1.82 -32.68 16.11
C ILE A 517 -2.21 -31.24 15.80
N PHE A 518 -1.98 -30.81 14.55
CA PHE A 518 -2.49 -29.55 14.02
C PHE A 518 -3.66 -29.81 13.09
N THR A 519 -4.77 -29.10 13.28
CA THR A 519 -5.94 -29.19 12.39
C THR A 519 -6.62 -27.85 12.22
N ASN A 520 -7.30 -27.65 11.09
CA ASN A 520 -8.25 -26.55 10.94
C ASN A 520 -9.62 -26.90 11.57
N VAL A 521 -10.45 -25.87 11.79
CA VAL A 521 -11.77 -25.98 12.43
C VAL A 521 -12.72 -26.89 11.65
N LEU A 522 -12.70 -26.83 10.32
CA LEU A 522 -13.61 -27.58 9.44
C LEU A 522 -13.34 -29.09 9.44
N SER A 523 -12.09 -29.51 9.68
CA SER A 523 -11.67 -30.90 9.71
C SER A 523 -11.88 -31.59 11.08
N LEU A 524 -12.20 -30.82 12.13
CA LEU A 524 -12.35 -31.32 13.50
C LEU A 524 -13.39 -32.44 13.70
N PRO A 525 -14.61 -32.39 13.11
CA PRO A 525 -15.61 -33.45 13.31
C PRO A 525 -15.16 -34.83 12.83
N LYS A 526 -14.22 -34.86 11.89
CA LYS A 526 -13.72 -36.08 11.26
C LYS A 526 -12.58 -36.74 12.05
N ILE A 527 -12.00 -36.06 13.04
CA ILE A 527 -10.84 -36.52 13.84
C ILE A 527 -11.27 -37.24 15.15
N ILE A 528 -12.51 -37.07 15.59
CA ILE A 528 -12.99 -37.58 16.89
C ILE A 528 -13.19 -39.11 16.82
N SER A 529 -12.36 -39.90 17.51
CA SER A 529 -12.57 -41.33 17.76
C SER A 529 -12.96 -41.59 19.23
N ASN A 530 -13.63 -42.72 19.54
CA ASN A 530 -14.10 -43.05 20.90
C ASN A 530 -13.01 -43.10 21.99
N ASP A 531 -11.73 -43.19 21.62
CA ASP A 531 -10.57 -43.17 22.53
C ASP A 531 -9.92 -41.77 22.65
N SER A 532 -10.56 -40.73 22.12
CA SER A 532 -9.98 -39.39 22.01
C SER A 532 -10.76 -38.42 22.89
N ASN A 533 -10.11 -37.96 23.95
CA ASN A 533 -10.69 -36.96 24.84
C ASN A 533 -10.61 -35.54 24.22
N MET A 534 -11.37 -35.16 23.17
CA MET A 534 -11.27 -33.75 22.68
C MET A 534 -12.22 -33.15 21.60
N ILE A 535 -12.60 -31.85 21.72
CA ILE A 535 -13.16 -30.90 20.67
C ILE A 535 -12.97 -29.38 21.04
N VAL A 536 -12.55 -28.46 20.11
CA VAL A 536 -12.66 -26.93 20.16
C VAL A 536 -12.98 -26.26 18.81
N CYS A 537 -13.73 -25.14 18.86
CA CYS A 537 -13.98 -24.14 17.79
C CYS A 537 -13.55 -22.68 18.16
N GLU A 538 -13.51 -21.80 17.16
CA GLU A 538 -13.00 -20.41 17.06
C GLU A 538 -13.61 -19.33 18.01
N PRO A 539 -12.88 -18.25 18.39
CA PRO A 539 -13.46 -17.09 19.09
C PRO A 539 -14.30 -16.13 18.20
N GLN A 540 -13.97 -15.95 16.91
CA GLN A 540 -14.64 -14.95 16.04
C GLN A 540 -15.90 -15.48 15.34
N MET A 541 -15.98 -16.76 14.94
CA MET A 541 -17.22 -17.38 14.46
C MET A 541 -18.30 -17.61 15.54
N MET A 542 -18.00 -17.40 16.83
CA MET A 542 -19.00 -17.48 17.92
C MET A 542 -19.98 -16.30 17.98
N ILE A 543 -19.94 -15.38 17.00
CA ILE A 543 -20.95 -14.33 16.81
C ILE A 543 -22.28 -14.94 16.31
N HIS A 544 -22.24 -16.01 15.50
CA HIS A 544 -23.44 -16.69 14.98
C HIS A 544 -23.93 -17.82 15.91
N THR A 545 -25.16 -17.69 16.40
CA THR A 545 -25.79 -18.55 17.42
C THR A 545 -25.84 -20.03 17.05
N LYS A 546 -25.96 -20.37 15.76
CA LYS A 546 -26.13 -21.74 15.27
C LYS A 546 -24.85 -22.58 15.34
N THR A 547 -23.69 -21.96 15.07
CA THR A 547 -22.37 -22.60 15.15
C THR A 547 -21.97 -22.85 16.61
N PHE A 548 -22.31 -21.91 17.49
CA PHE A 548 -22.12 -22.01 18.94
C PHE A 548 -22.91 -23.19 19.56
N ASP A 549 -24.19 -23.31 19.24
CA ASP A 549 -25.03 -24.38 19.77
C ASP A 549 -24.63 -25.76 19.20
N ASN A 550 -24.25 -25.83 17.92
CA ASN A 550 -23.73 -27.06 17.31
C ASN A 550 -22.43 -27.54 17.96
N PHE A 551 -21.54 -26.62 18.31
CA PHE A 551 -20.30 -26.93 19.03
C PHE A 551 -20.56 -27.56 20.41
N PHE A 552 -21.38 -26.91 21.25
CA PHE A 552 -21.74 -27.45 22.56
C PHE A 552 -22.55 -28.75 22.48
N ASN A 553 -23.42 -28.89 21.46
CA ASN A 553 -24.17 -30.12 21.21
C ASN A 553 -23.26 -31.27 20.74
N THR A 554 -22.16 -30.97 20.04
CA THR A 554 -21.18 -31.99 19.65
C THR A 554 -20.37 -32.42 20.87
N ILE A 555 -19.91 -31.49 21.70
CA ILE A 555 -19.19 -31.80 22.96
C ILE A 555 -20.04 -32.64 23.92
N SER A 556 -21.32 -32.27 24.12
CA SER A 556 -22.20 -32.98 25.06
C SER A 556 -22.51 -34.42 24.65
N ARG A 557 -22.40 -34.75 23.36
CA ARG A 557 -22.62 -36.12 22.84
C ARG A 557 -21.48 -37.10 23.16
N TYR A 558 -20.26 -36.62 23.41
CA TYR A 558 -19.07 -37.47 23.55
C TYR A 558 -18.49 -37.56 24.98
N ASN A 559 -19.22 -37.05 25.99
CA ASN A 559 -18.93 -37.21 27.43
C ASN A 559 -17.49 -36.87 27.87
N LEU A 560 -16.94 -35.78 27.30
CA LEU A 560 -15.57 -35.34 27.49
C LEU A 560 -15.44 -34.49 28.77
N SER A 561 -15.12 -35.15 29.89
CA SER A 561 -15.18 -34.56 31.24
C SER A 561 -13.99 -33.66 31.62
N ASN A 562 -12.83 -33.79 30.97
CA ASN A 562 -11.56 -33.15 31.38
C ASN A 562 -10.93 -32.24 30.30
N LEU A 563 -11.75 -31.50 29.54
CA LEU A 563 -11.26 -30.51 28.58
C LEU A 563 -10.96 -29.18 29.26
N ILE A 564 -9.76 -28.65 29.03
CA ILE A 564 -9.37 -27.29 29.42
C ILE A 564 -9.31 -26.45 28.15
N PHE A 565 -10.07 -25.36 28.13
CA PHE A 565 -10.13 -24.42 27.02
C PHE A 565 -9.27 -23.21 27.32
N PHE A 566 -8.58 -22.72 26.30
CA PHE A 566 -8.00 -21.38 26.28
C PHE A 566 -8.71 -20.58 25.21
N SER A 567 -9.18 -19.40 25.56
CA SER A 567 -9.66 -18.41 24.61
C SER A 567 -9.22 -17.05 25.11
N SER A 568 -8.55 -16.28 24.25
CA SER A 568 -8.36 -14.86 24.48
C SER A 568 -9.61 -14.13 23.97
N PHE A 569 -10.33 -13.46 24.88
CA PHE A 569 -11.31 -12.45 24.50
C PHE A 569 -10.79 -11.08 24.91
N LEU A 570 -10.97 -10.13 23.99
CA LEU A 570 -10.58 -8.75 24.17
C LEU A 570 -11.74 -7.98 24.82
N ASN A 571 -11.81 -7.92 26.15
CA ASN A 571 -12.64 -6.91 26.84
C ASN A 571 -11.84 -5.64 27.10
N HIS A 572 -12.53 -4.50 27.17
CA HIS A 572 -11.95 -3.15 27.06
C HIS A 572 -10.82 -2.80 28.04
N ASP A 573 -10.64 -3.58 29.11
CA ASP A 573 -9.62 -3.28 30.14
C ASP A 573 -8.66 -4.43 30.48
N GLU A 574 -8.87 -5.68 30.05
CA GLU A 574 -7.95 -6.81 30.32
C GLU A 574 -8.03 -7.91 29.25
N GLU A 575 -6.89 -8.53 28.90
CA GLU A 575 -6.87 -9.86 28.27
C GLU A 575 -7.40 -10.88 29.29
N THR A 576 -8.66 -11.28 29.15
CA THR A 576 -9.22 -12.31 30.01
C THR A 576 -8.96 -13.67 29.39
N LEU A 577 -7.97 -14.40 29.91
CA LEU A 577 -7.78 -15.81 29.59
C LEU A 577 -8.86 -16.63 30.30
N LEU A 578 -9.91 -17.03 29.57
CA LEU A 578 -10.95 -17.90 30.12
C LEU A 578 -10.44 -19.34 30.14
N MET A 579 -10.37 -19.92 31.34
CA MET A 579 -10.02 -21.32 31.58
C MET A 579 -11.16 -22.00 32.34
N GLY A 580 -11.66 -23.13 31.84
CA GLY A 580 -12.73 -23.88 32.50
C GLY A 580 -12.84 -25.31 32.00
N THR A 581 -13.51 -26.16 32.77
CA THR A 581 -13.90 -27.52 32.39
C THR A 581 -15.34 -27.53 31.83
N VAL A 582 -15.63 -28.41 30.86
CA VAL A 582 -16.93 -28.50 30.15
C VAL A 582 -18.13 -28.60 31.10
N ASN A 583 -17.95 -29.22 32.26
CA ASN A 583 -19.01 -29.45 33.24
C ASN A 583 -19.41 -28.20 34.06
N ASN A 584 -18.77 -27.05 33.84
CA ASN A 584 -19.02 -25.86 34.66
C ASN A 584 -20.12 -24.96 34.04
N LEU A 585 -21.37 -25.16 34.46
CA LEU A 585 -22.54 -24.33 34.11
C LEU A 585 -22.31 -22.82 34.34
N LYS A 586 -21.41 -22.41 35.25
CA LYS A 586 -21.02 -20.99 35.42
C LYS A 586 -20.27 -20.44 34.21
N VAL A 587 -19.38 -21.20 33.59
CA VAL A 587 -18.59 -20.77 32.42
C VAL A 587 -19.51 -20.51 31.23
N ARG A 588 -20.49 -21.41 30.98
CA ARG A 588 -21.50 -21.22 29.93
C ARG A 588 -22.34 -19.95 30.12
N ASN A 589 -22.64 -19.59 31.37
CA ASN A 589 -23.42 -18.39 31.70
C ASN A 589 -22.57 -17.10 31.70
N GLU A 590 -21.29 -17.17 32.09
CA GLU A 590 -20.37 -16.02 31.97
C GLU A 590 -20.02 -15.70 30.51
N PHE A 591 -19.80 -16.72 29.67
CA PHE A 591 -19.65 -16.55 28.22
C PHE A 591 -20.90 -15.90 27.58
N LYS A 592 -22.10 -16.27 28.01
CA LYS A 592 -23.35 -15.64 27.55
C LYS A 592 -23.50 -14.19 28.04
N LYS A 593 -23.05 -13.86 29.26
CA LYS A 593 -23.08 -12.49 29.79
C LYS A 593 -22.09 -11.55 29.08
N GLN A 594 -20.87 -12.02 28.81
CA GLN A 594 -19.86 -11.23 28.07
C GLN A 594 -20.27 -10.98 26.61
N ARG A 595 -21.11 -11.85 26.01
CA ARG A 595 -21.70 -11.66 24.68
C ARG A 595 -22.72 -10.50 24.60
N ILE A 596 -23.49 -10.24 25.66
CA ILE A 596 -24.51 -9.17 25.66
C ILE A 596 -23.82 -7.78 25.62
N GLY A 597 -22.66 -7.63 26.25
CA GLY A 597 -21.87 -6.39 26.20
C GLY A 597 -21.20 -6.08 24.85
N VAL A 598 -21.13 -7.05 23.92
CA VAL A 598 -20.56 -6.88 22.58
C VAL A 598 -21.64 -6.58 21.52
N VAL A 599 -22.92 -6.89 21.81
CA VAL A 599 -24.03 -6.72 20.86
C VAL A 599 -24.83 -5.43 21.11
N ASP A 600 -24.72 -4.82 22.29
CA ASP A 600 -25.44 -3.58 22.61
C ASP A 600 -24.62 -2.32 22.27
N ASN A 601 -24.48 -2.06 20.97
CA ASN A 601 -24.06 -0.76 20.41
C ASN A 601 -25.05 -0.34 19.31
N ARG A 602 -26.34 -0.38 19.64
CA ARG A 602 -27.40 0.29 18.87
C ARG A 602 -28.02 1.40 19.71
N GLU A 603 -27.20 2.32 20.19
CA GLU A 603 -27.57 3.69 20.59
C GLU A 603 -26.29 4.37 21.10
N ILE A 604 -25.61 5.12 20.22
CA ILE A 604 -24.79 6.35 20.44
C ILE A 604 -24.26 6.80 19.08
#